data_AF-A0AAJ6X061-F1
#
_entry.id   AF-A0AAJ6X061-F1
#
_cell.length_a   1.000
_cell.length_b   1.000
_cell.length_c   1.000
_cell.angle_alpha   90.00
_cell.angle_beta   90.00
_cell.angle_gamma   90.00
#
_symmetry.space_group_name_H-M   'P 1'
#
loop_
_entity.id
_entity.type
_entity.pdbx_description
1 polymer ?
#
loop_
_entity_poly.entity_id
_entity_poly.type
_entity_poly.pdbx_seq_one_letter_code
_entity_poly.pdbx_strand_id
1 'polypeptide(L)'
;MGVLTNLRGSRAATASQEGLPVSDGSPSNSTQVSIFKMKWSNFLPIFVALVVIAEIAFLGRLDMAKNADLVDSWADSFFYRSTISADMVESGDFGSETVNMDKTKRTSESDSCVEWLEKEDAVVYSRDFDKDPVLVAGAEKEWNTCGVECQFGFNPGKKPDAGFGVPQQSGTASVLRSMESASYYAENNIAHARRRGYDVVMTTSLSSDVPVGYFSWAEYDIMAPVQPKTEKALAAAFISNCGARNFRLQALDALERSNINIDSYGNCHRNHDGRVDKVETLKRYKFSLAFENSNEEDYVTEKFFQSLVAGTIPVVVGAPNIQDFAPAPNSILHIKELEDVDSIAKTMKYLGENPDAYNQSLRWKYEGPSDSFKALVDMAAVHSSCRLCIHLATMIRKKEENSPGFKRRPCRCTKDLETVYHLYVRERGRFEMESIFLRSGNLTVNALEAAVLKKFKSLKHVPIWKQERPESIRGGDDFKVYRVYPVGMTQRQALYSYKFNTDDDFKNHLEVNPCAKFEVIFV
;
A
#
# COMPACT_ATOMS: atom_id res chain seq x y z
N MET A 1 11.54 -3.07 -14.88
CA MET A 1 11.72 -3.50 -16.29
C MET A 1 11.17 -4.91 -16.42
N GLY A 2 10.24 -5.14 -17.33
CA GLY A 2 9.56 -6.41 -17.53
C GLY A 2 8.32 -6.20 -18.39
N VAL A 3 8.53 -5.95 -19.69
CA VAL A 3 7.49 -5.68 -20.68
C VAL A 3 6.86 -7.00 -21.09
N LEU A 4 5.59 -7.22 -20.71
CA LEU A 4 4.80 -8.34 -21.22
C LEU A 4 4.26 -7.97 -22.61
N THR A 5 4.67 -8.76 -23.58
CA THR A 5 4.30 -8.70 -24.99
C THR A 5 2.87 -9.20 -25.21
N ASN A 6 2.04 -8.34 -25.79
CA ASN A 6 0.70 -8.68 -26.25
C ASN A 6 0.74 -9.67 -27.43
N LEU A 7 0.10 -10.82 -27.27
CA LEU A 7 -0.27 -11.73 -28.34
C LEU A 7 -1.44 -11.14 -29.13
N ARG A 8 -1.18 -10.71 -30.37
CA ARG A 8 -2.21 -10.29 -31.34
C ARG A 8 -2.73 -11.51 -32.09
N GLY A 9 -4.03 -11.77 -31.96
CA GLY A 9 -4.76 -12.79 -32.70
C GLY A 9 -4.88 -12.47 -34.19
N SER A 10 -4.74 -13.53 -34.99
CA SER A 10 -4.83 -13.58 -36.44
C SER A 10 -6.19 -13.13 -36.97
N ARG A 11 -6.18 -12.24 -37.97
CA ARG A 11 -7.31 -12.05 -38.91
C ARG A 11 -6.93 -12.64 -40.25
N ALA A 12 -7.71 -13.63 -40.68
CA ALA A 12 -7.69 -14.19 -42.02
C ALA A 12 -8.22 -13.15 -43.02
N ALA A 13 -7.49 -12.98 -44.13
CA ALA A 13 -7.99 -12.33 -45.34
C ALA A 13 -7.57 -13.19 -46.53
N THR A 14 -8.57 -13.72 -47.22
CA THR A 14 -8.52 -14.41 -48.51
C THR A 14 -8.51 -13.37 -49.65
N ALA A 15 -7.57 -13.49 -50.61
CA ALA A 15 -7.78 -13.16 -52.03
C ALA A 15 -6.52 -13.42 -52.89
N SER A 16 -6.70 -14.33 -53.87
CA SER A 16 -6.19 -14.32 -55.27
C SER A 16 -4.71 -14.07 -55.62
N GLN A 17 -4.03 -15.18 -55.93
CA GLN A 17 -3.30 -15.58 -57.16
C GLN A 17 -2.91 -14.58 -58.29
N GLU A 18 -1.81 -14.98 -58.97
CA GLU A 18 -1.18 -14.51 -60.24
C GLU A 18 -0.23 -13.29 -60.12
N GLY A 19 0.97 -13.22 -60.69
CA GLY A 19 1.81 -14.10 -61.52
C GLY A 19 3.19 -13.44 -61.72
N LEU A 20 4.24 -14.23 -61.93
CA LEU A 20 5.60 -13.86 -62.39
C LEU A 20 5.63 -13.93 -63.94
N PRO A 21 6.60 -13.36 -64.72
CA PRO A 21 8.06 -13.62 -64.55
C PRO A 21 9.13 -12.62 -65.13
N VAL A 22 10.43 -12.86 -64.79
CA VAL A 22 11.69 -12.82 -65.64
C VAL A 22 12.20 -11.45 -66.19
N SER A 23 13.49 -11.05 -66.32
CA SER A 23 14.86 -11.57 -66.06
C SER A 23 15.94 -10.45 -66.27
N ASP A 24 17.22 -10.80 -66.01
CA ASP A 24 18.53 -10.24 -66.47
C ASP A 24 19.15 -9.09 -65.65
N GLY A 25 20.44 -9.04 -65.28
CA GLY A 25 21.58 -9.94 -65.46
C GLY A 25 22.94 -9.19 -65.44
N SER A 26 23.76 -9.44 -64.40
CA SER A 26 25.26 -9.44 -64.38
C SER A 26 26.08 -8.11 -64.28
N PRO A 27 27.42 -8.11 -64.08
CA PRO A 27 28.08 -8.22 -62.75
C PRO A 27 29.34 -7.30 -62.55
N SER A 28 29.93 -7.20 -61.35
CA SER A 28 31.40 -6.98 -61.19
C SER A 28 31.98 -7.18 -59.77
N ASN A 29 32.93 -8.11 -59.70
CA ASN A 29 34.19 -8.20 -58.93
C ASN A 29 34.32 -7.97 -57.40
N SER A 30 34.45 -9.13 -56.74
CA SER A 30 35.45 -9.58 -55.75
C SER A 30 36.58 -8.65 -55.24
N THR A 31 36.77 -8.71 -53.91
CA THR A 31 38.09 -8.90 -53.28
C THR A 31 37.94 -9.82 -52.06
N GLN A 32 38.58 -10.99 -52.11
CA GLN A 32 38.69 -11.95 -51.01
C GLN A 32 39.86 -11.57 -50.09
N VAL A 33 39.63 -11.61 -48.77
CA VAL A 33 40.68 -11.73 -47.76
C VAL A 33 40.47 -13.06 -47.04
N SER A 34 41.48 -13.92 -47.08
CA SER A 34 41.49 -15.24 -46.44
C SER A 34 41.81 -15.11 -44.95
N ILE A 35 40.97 -15.71 -44.10
CA ILE A 35 41.25 -15.89 -42.67
C ILE A 35 41.16 -17.38 -42.37
N PHE A 36 42.24 -17.89 -41.77
CA PHE A 36 42.41 -19.25 -41.26
C PHE A 36 41.24 -19.65 -40.34
N LYS A 37 40.45 -20.65 -40.73
CA LYS A 37 39.49 -21.32 -39.85
C LYS A 37 40.17 -22.51 -39.16
N MET A 38 40.65 -22.31 -37.93
CA MET A 38 40.85 -23.43 -37.00
C MET A 38 39.49 -23.95 -36.53
N LYS A 39 39.26 -25.26 -36.67
CA LYS A 39 38.04 -25.95 -36.23
C LYS A 39 37.98 -26.02 -34.70
N TRP A 40 37.27 -25.08 -34.07
CA TRP A 40 36.85 -25.13 -32.66
C TRP A 40 35.39 -25.59 -32.50
N SER A 41 34.94 -26.49 -33.36
CA SER A 41 33.52 -26.91 -33.40
C SER A 41 33.17 -28.06 -32.45
N ASN A 42 34.13 -28.63 -31.70
CA ASN A 42 33.89 -29.83 -30.89
C ASN A 42 33.97 -29.62 -29.36
N PHE A 43 34.23 -28.38 -28.88
CA PHE A 43 34.33 -28.09 -27.44
C PHE A 43 33.22 -27.20 -26.89
N LEU A 44 32.37 -26.63 -27.75
CA LEU A 44 31.24 -25.79 -27.33
C LEU A 44 30.22 -26.53 -26.44
N PRO A 45 29.86 -27.81 -26.69
CA PRO A 45 28.96 -28.54 -25.80
C PRO A 45 29.57 -28.79 -24.40
N ILE A 46 30.90 -28.97 -24.34
CA ILE A 46 31.64 -29.21 -23.09
C ILE A 46 31.73 -27.92 -22.28
N PHE A 47 31.96 -26.78 -22.93
CA PHE A 47 31.95 -25.47 -22.28
C PHE A 47 30.55 -25.11 -21.76
N VAL A 48 29.49 -25.38 -22.52
CA VAL A 48 28.11 -25.16 -22.06
C VAL A 48 27.78 -26.07 -20.88
N ALA A 49 28.17 -27.35 -20.91
CA ALA A 49 27.96 -28.27 -19.78
C ALA A 49 28.73 -27.83 -18.52
N LEU A 50 29.96 -27.34 -18.67
CA LEU A 50 30.75 -26.81 -17.54
C LEU A 50 30.14 -25.53 -16.95
N VAL A 51 29.61 -24.63 -17.78
CA VAL A 51 28.92 -23.43 -17.31
C VAL A 51 27.63 -23.79 -16.58
N VAL A 52 26.84 -24.74 -17.09
CA VAL A 52 25.61 -25.21 -16.42
C VAL A 52 25.93 -25.91 -15.10
N ILE A 53 26.97 -26.74 -15.04
CA ILE A 53 27.41 -27.38 -13.77
C ILE A 53 27.92 -26.32 -12.78
N ALA A 54 28.65 -25.31 -13.25
CA ALA A 54 29.11 -24.21 -12.41
C ALA A 54 27.94 -23.34 -11.88
N GLU A 55 26.91 -23.09 -12.70
CA GLU A 55 25.69 -22.39 -12.26
C GLU A 55 24.87 -23.23 -11.27
N ILE A 56 24.73 -24.54 -11.48
CA ILE A 56 24.04 -25.44 -10.53
C ILE A 56 24.82 -25.53 -9.21
N ALA A 57 26.16 -25.57 -9.25
CA ALA A 57 26.98 -25.55 -8.04
C ALA A 57 26.95 -24.19 -7.32
N PHE A 58 26.83 -23.09 -8.07
CA PHE A 58 26.65 -21.74 -7.52
C PHE A 58 25.27 -21.56 -6.87
N LEU A 59 24.21 -22.08 -7.48
CA LEU A 59 22.87 -22.12 -6.92
C LEU A 59 22.79 -23.03 -5.68
N GLY A 60 23.47 -24.18 -5.68
CA GLY A 60 23.56 -25.06 -4.52
C GLY A 60 24.32 -24.47 -3.32
N ARG A 61 25.31 -23.59 -3.56
CA ARG A 61 26.02 -22.85 -2.49
C ARG A 61 25.23 -21.67 -1.92
N LEU A 62 24.39 -21.02 -2.72
CA LEU A 62 23.50 -19.95 -2.25
C LEU A 62 22.33 -20.48 -1.41
N ASP A 63 21.91 -21.73 -1.66
CA ASP A 63 20.79 -22.35 -0.94
C ASP A 63 21.20 -22.89 0.45
N MET A 64 22.48 -23.22 0.68
CA MET A 64 22.94 -23.64 2.01
C MET A 64 23.15 -22.46 2.99
N ALA A 65 23.33 -21.23 2.50
CA ALA A 65 23.43 -20.05 3.36
C ALA A 65 22.06 -19.53 3.83
N LYS A 66 21.00 -19.72 3.03
CA LYS A 66 19.62 -19.36 3.43
C LYS A 66 18.95 -20.40 4.33
N ASN A 67 19.34 -21.67 4.22
CA ASN A 67 18.75 -22.74 5.03
C ASN A 67 19.34 -22.84 6.45
N ALA A 68 20.51 -22.25 6.74
CA ALA A 68 21.05 -22.20 8.10
C ALA A 68 20.25 -21.24 9.00
N ASP A 69 19.87 -20.07 8.49
CA ASP A 69 19.04 -19.09 9.22
C ASP A 69 17.56 -19.54 9.35
N LEU A 70 17.13 -20.47 8.49
CA LEU A 70 15.76 -21.01 8.49
C LEU A 70 15.57 -22.11 9.55
N VAL A 71 16.64 -22.83 9.91
CA VAL A 71 16.60 -23.88 10.94
C VAL A 71 16.63 -23.29 12.36
N ASP A 72 17.30 -22.16 12.59
CA ASP A 72 17.27 -21.46 13.88
C ASP A 72 15.91 -20.77 14.14
N SER A 73 15.22 -20.29 13.10
CA SER A 73 13.87 -19.70 13.23
C SER A 73 12.78 -20.74 13.51
N TRP A 74 12.98 -22.01 13.13
CA TRP A 74 12.02 -23.08 13.38
C TRP A 74 12.14 -23.69 14.78
N ALA A 75 13.32 -23.61 15.42
CA ALA A 75 13.54 -24.14 16.75
C ALA A 75 12.83 -23.35 17.87
N ASP A 76 12.55 -22.06 17.67
CA ASP A 76 11.87 -21.21 18.66
C ASP A 76 10.33 -21.20 18.56
N SER A 77 9.75 -21.75 17.50
CA SER A 77 8.28 -21.81 17.31
C SER A 77 7.61 -23.07 17.85
N PHE A 78 8.38 -24.04 18.38
CA PHE A 78 7.83 -25.30 18.92
C PHE A 78 7.60 -25.33 20.43
N PHE A 79 7.92 -24.25 21.17
CA PHE A 79 7.74 -24.19 22.63
C PHE A 79 6.89 -23.01 23.10
N TYR A 80 5.70 -22.80 22.55
CA TYR A 80 4.62 -22.13 23.30
C TYR A 80 3.25 -22.61 22.79
N ARG A 81 2.89 -23.83 23.19
CA ARG A 81 1.53 -24.34 23.11
C ARG A 81 1.19 -24.98 24.45
N SER A 82 0.65 -24.19 25.38
CA SER A 82 0.09 -24.71 26.63
C SER A 82 -1.42 -24.68 26.54
N THR A 83 -1.96 -25.78 26.04
CA THR A 83 -3.35 -26.19 26.19
C THR A 83 -3.72 -26.32 27.67
N ILE A 84 -4.89 -25.80 27.99
CA ILE A 84 -5.65 -26.04 29.21
C ILE A 84 -5.88 -27.55 29.35
N SER A 85 -5.50 -28.13 30.49
CA SER A 85 -6.02 -29.42 30.93
C SER A 85 -6.30 -29.35 32.42
N ALA A 86 -7.51 -29.76 32.78
CA ALA A 86 -7.96 -29.95 34.15
C ALA A 86 -7.28 -31.20 34.74
N ASP A 87 -6.91 -31.15 36.02
CA ASP A 87 -6.89 -32.32 36.88
C ASP A 87 -7.00 -31.96 38.37
N MET A 88 -7.58 -32.91 39.11
CA MET A 88 -8.03 -32.85 40.49
C MET A 88 -6.92 -33.04 41.54
N VAL A 89 -7.14 -32.41 42.70
CA VAL A 89 -6.95 -32.88 44.10
C VAL A 89 -5.71 -33.71 44.45
N GLU A 90 -4.85 -33.24 45.37
CA GLU A 90 -4.84 -33.63 46.81
C GLU A 90 -3.76 -32.91 47.66
N SER A 91 -4.19 -32.52 48.87
CA SER A 91 -3.49 -32.34 50.18
C SER A 91 -2.09 -31.72 50.31
N GLY A 92 -2.00 -30.72 51.21
CA GLY A 92 -0.77 -30.27 51.86
C GLY A 92 -1.04 -29.15 52.86
N ASP A 93 -1.41 -29.52 54.09
CA ASP A 93 -1.66 -28.67 55.26
C ASP A 93 -0.37 -28.06 55.81
N PHE A 94 -0.37 -26.74 56.12
CA PHE A 94 0.35 -26.14 57.26
C PHE A 94 -0.12 -24.68 57.45
N GLY A 95 -0.79 -24.43 58.58
CA GLY A 95 -1.43 -23.15 58.90
C GLY A 95 -0.48 -22.06 59.42
N SER A 96 -0.94 -20.81 59.36
CA SER A 96 -1.23 -19.99 60.55
C SER A 96 -1.77 -18.60 60.16
N GLU A 97 -2.68 -18.12 61.01
CA GLU A 97 -3.02 -16.72 61.29
C GLU A 97 -3.88 -15.90 60.30
N THR A 98 -5.17 -15.98 60.61
CA THR A 98 -6.20 -14.94 60.54
C THR A 98 -5.71 -13.49 60.54
N VAL A 99 -5.98 -12.78 59.44
CA VAL A 99 -6.36 -11.37 59.46
C VAL A 99 -7.67 -11.24 58.67
N ASN A 100 -8.77 -11.11 59.39
CA ASN A 100 -10.04 -10.66 58.84
C ASN A 100 -9.86 -9.23 58.34
N MET A 101 -9.68 -9.07 57.03
CA MET A 101 -9.92 -7.80 56.36
C MET A 101 -11.03 -8.01 55.35
N ASP A 102 -12.19 -7.54 55.76
CA ASP A 102 -13.45 -7.44 55.03
C ASP A 102 -13.20 -6.81 53.64
N LYS A 103 -12.92 -7.66 52.65
CA LYS A 103 -12.94 -7.28 51.23
C LYS A 103 -14.40 -7.34 50.80
N THR A 104 -15.13 -6.28 51.09
CA THR A 104 -16.30 -5.87 50.32
C THR A 104 -15.82 -5.64 48.87
N LYS A 105 -15.82 -6.71 48.09
CA LYS A 105 -15.60 -6.69 46.65
C LYS A 105 -16.85 -6.07 46.04
N ARG A 106 -16.91 -4.73 46.01
CA ARG A 106 -17.73 -4.01 45.03
C ARG A 106 -17.13 -4.30 43.65
N THR A 107 -17.39 -5.48 43.10
CA THR A 107 -17.41 -5.66 41.64
C THR A 107 -18.40 -4.63 41.15
N SER A 108 -17.91 -3.66 40.37
CA SER A 108 -18.73 -2.53 39.98
C SER A 108 -19.93 -3.06 39.18
N GLU A 109 -21.13 -2.54 39.41
CA GLU A 109 -22.34 -2.99 38.71
C GLU A 109 -22.18 -2.88 37.18
N SER A 110 -21.29 -2.01 36.73
CA SER A 110 -20.88 -1.89 35.34
C SER A 110 -20.04 -3.03 34.77
N ASP A 111 -19.28 -3.75 35.58
CA ASP A 111 -18.57 -4.97 35.13
C ASP A 111 -19.61 -6.02 34.69
N SER A 112 -20.78 -6.04 35.33
CA SER A 112 -21.87 -6.94 34.94
C SER A 112 -22.52 -6.60 33.59
N CYS A 113 -22.50 -5.34 33.14
CA CYS A 113 -22.96 -4.98 31.79
C CYS A 113 -21.94 -5.39 30.73
N VAL A 114 -20.64 -5.21 31.00
CA VAL A 114 -19.58 -5.60 30.07
C VAL A 114 -19.59 -7.11 29.85
N GLU A 115 -19.57 -7.91 30.93
CA GLU A 115 -19.61 -9.38 30.86
C GLU A 115 -20.86 -9.89 30.11
N TRP A 116 -22.01 -9.23 30.35
CA TRP A 116 -23.26 -9.57 29.66
C TRP A 116 -23.20 -9.23 28.17
N LEU A 117 -22.70 -8.05 27.80
CA LEU A 117 -22.55 -7.63 26.39
C LEU A 117 -21.55 -8.50 25.64
N GLU A 118 -20.43 -8.88 26.26
CA GLU A 118 -19.46 -9.80 25.65
C GLU A 118 -20.10 -11.14 25.27
N LYS A 119 -20.96 -11.67 26.14
CA LYS A 119 -21.69 -12.91 25.89
C LYS A 119 -22.81 -12.74 24.86
N GLU A 120 -23.64 -11.70 24.99
CA GLU A 120 -24.81 -11.53 24.13
C GLU A 120 -24.47 -11.01 22.74
N ASP A 121 -23.42 -10.21 22.59
CA ASP A 121 -23.00 -9.69 21.29
C ASP A 121 -21.98 -10.61 20.58
N ALA A 122 -21.58 -11.72 21.19
CA ALA A 122 -20.72 -12.72 20.55
C ALA A 122 -21.38 -13.27 19.27
N VAL A 123 -20.60 -13.28 18.18
CA VAL A 123 -21.04 -13.76 16.87
C VAL A 123 -20.16 -14.94 16.45
N VAL A 124 -20.81 -16.03 16.08
CA VAL A 124 -20.18 -17.12 15.32
C VAL A 124 -20.64 -16.96 13.87
N TYR A 125 -19.75 -16.48 13.01
CA TYR A 125 -20.05 -16.32 11.59
C TYR A 125 -20.14 -17.70 10.91
N SER A 126 -20.99 -17.78 9.88
CA SER A 126 -21.20 -18.99 9.10
C SER A 126 -19.94 -19.50 8.40
N ARG A 127 -19.02 -18.59 8.06
CA ARG A 127 -17.76 -18.88 7.39
C ARG A 127 -16.57 -18.59 8.30
N ASP A 128 -15.79 -19.64 8.53
CA ASP A 128 -14.47 -19.61 9.16
C ASP A 128 -13.41 -19.49 8.06
N PHE A 129 -12.80 -18.32 7.92
CA PHE A 129 -11.87 -18.06 6.82
C PHE A 129 -10.57 -18.85 6.94
N ASP A 130 -10.19 -19.29 8.15
CA ASP A 130 -8.99 -20.12 8.33
C ASP A 130 -9.17 -21.52 7.70
N LYS A 131 -10.42 -22.00 7.66
CA LYS A 131 -10.79 -23.29 7.05
C LYS A 131 -11.32 -23.14 5.63
N ASP A 132 -11.97 -22.01 5.34
CA ASP A 132 -12.55 -21.69 4.04
C ASP A 132 -12.06 -20.31 3.53
N PRO A 133 -10.79 -20.23 3.07
CA PRO A 133 -10.11 -18.97 2.72
C PRO A 133 -10.85 -18.17 1.65
N VAL A 134 -10.68 -16.85 1.65
CA VAL A 134 -11.16 -16.01 0.54
C VAL A 134 -10.50 -16.46 -0.76
N LEU A 135 -11.28 -16.74 -1.80
CA LEU A 135 -10.76 -17.21 -3.09
C LEU A 135 -10.92 -16.13 -4.17
N VAL A 136 -9.80 -15.67 -4.74
CA VAL A 136 -9.76 -14.68 -5.84
C VAL A 136 -9.20 -15.33 -7.10
N ALA A 137 -9.98 -15.32 -8.18
CA ALA A 137 -9.59 -15.88 -9.47
C ALA A 137 -8.78 -14.89 -10.33
N GLY A 138 -7.83 -15.43 -11.09
CA GLY A 138 -7.16 -14.69 -12.18
C GLY A 138 -5.89 -13.93 -11.81
N ALA A 139 -5.31 -14.18 -10.63
CA ALA A 139 -3.99 -13.67 -10.25
C ALA A 139 -3.23 -14.73 -9.45
N GLU A 140 -1.90 -14.59 -9.37
CA GLU A 140 -1.04 -15.41 -8.51
C GLU A 140 -0.84 -14.73 -7.14
N LYS A 141 -0.49 -15.50 -6.12
CA LYS A 141 -0.20 -14.98 -4.78
C LYS A 141 1.22 -14.39 -4.75
N GLU A 142 1.32 -13.10 -4.47
CA GLU A 142 2.58 -12.33 -4.48
C GLU A 142 3.02 -11.84 -3.08
N TRP A 143 2.41 -12.34 -2.00
CA TRP A 143 2.70 -11.88 -0.63
C TRP A 143 2.75 -13.05 0.36
N ASN A 144 3.41 -12.82 1.50
CA ASN A 144 3.69 -13.88 2.47
C ASN A 144 2.60 -14.02 3.54
N THR A 145 2.16 -12.92 4.15
CA THR A 145 1.22 -12.93 5.29
C THR A 145 0.02 -12.02 5.05
N CYS A 146 -1.14 -12.41 5.56
CA CYS A 146 -2.36 -11.60 5.48
C CYS A 146 -3.18 -11.76 6.76
N GLY A 147 -3.90 -10.71 7.16
CA GLY A 147 -4.78 -10.76 8.33
C GLY A 147 -6.03 -11.63 8.15
N VAL A 148 -6.25 -12.19 6.96
CA VAL A 148 -7.29 -13.17 6.65
C VAL A 148 -6.72 -14.18 5.67
N GLU A 149 -7.02 -15.46 5.86
CA GLU A 149 -6.59 -16.50 4.94
C GLU A 149 -7.17 -16.27 3.54
N CYS A 150 -6.27 -16.30 2.55
CA CYS A 150 -6.60 -15.90 1.20
C CYS A 150 -5.80 -16.67 0.14
N GLN A 151 -6.52 -17.13 -0.88
CA GLN A 151 -6.03 -17.93 -1.99
C GLN A 151 -6.29 -17.24 -3.31
N PHE A 152 -5.27 -17.24 -4.16
CA PHE A 152 -5.29 -16.64 -5.48
C PHE A 152 -5.04 -17.74 -6.52
N GLY A 153 -5.82 -17.72 -7.60
CA GLY A 153 -5.67 -18.66 -8.71
C GLY A 153 -6.95 -19.41 -9.04
N PHE A 154 -6.82 -20.57 -9.70
CA PHE A 154 -7.94 -21.39 -10.12
C PHE A 154 -8.13 -22.57 -9.16
N ASN A 155 -9.37 -22.77 -8.70
CA ASN A 155 -9.78 -23.94 -7.94
C ASN A 155 -11.01 -24.57 -8.60
N PRO A 156 -10.91 -25.77 -9.19
CA PRO A 156 -12.03 -26.40 -9.90
C PRO A 156 -13.16 -26.83 -8.96
N GLY A 157 -12.89 -27.02 -7.67
CA GLY A 157 -13.86 -27.48 -6.67
C GLY A 157 -14.57 -26.35 -5.91
N LYS A 158 -14.17 -25.09 -6.13
CA LYS A 158 -14.69 -23.96 -5.36
C LYS A 158 -14.95 -22.76 -6.27
N LYS A 159 -16.15 -22.20 -6.14
CA LYS A 159 -16.50 -20.94 -6.78
C LYS A 159 -15.72 -19.78 -6.14
N PRO A 160 -15.06 -18.91 -6.92
CA PRO A 160 -14.33 -17.78 -6.37
C PRO A 160 -15.27 -16.72 -5.79
N ASP A 161 -14.82 -16.08 -4.72
CA ASP A 161 -15.47 -14.92 -4.10
C ASP A 161 -15.34 -13.68 -4.99
N ALA A 162 -14.22 -13.56 -5.71
CA ALA A 162 -13.97 -12.48 -6.64
C ALA A 162 -13.09 -12.92 -7.83
N GLY A 163 -13.11 -12.17 -8.93
CA GLY A 163 -12.24 -12.41 -10.08
C GLY A 163 -11.83 -11.13 -10.78
N PHE A 164 -10.58 -11.07 -11.25
CA PHE A 164 -10.09 -9.94 -12.03
C PHE A 164 -10.65 -9.95 -13.47
N GLY A 165 -10.90 -8.77 -14.00
CA GLY A 165 -11.28 -8.60 -15.42
C GLY A 165 -12.79 -8.54 -15.65
N VAL A 166 -13.26 -9.12 -16.74
CA VAL A 166 -14.64 -8.92 -17.23
C VAL A 166 -15.67 -9.50 -16.24
N PRO A 167 -16.81 -8.83 -16.00
CA PRO A 167 -17.79 -9.26 -15.02
C PRO A 167 -18.20 -10.73 -15.18
N GLN A 168 -18.00 -11.51 -14.13
CA GLN A 168 -18.26 -12.94 -14.13
C GLN A 168 -19.67 -13.27 -13.59
N GLN A 169 -20.02 -14.55 -13.71
CA GLN A 169 -21.31 -15.14 -13.35
C GLN A 169 -21.88 -14.66 -12.00
N SER A 170 -23.21 -14.64 -11.90
CA SER A 170 -23.99 -14.31 -10.68
C SER A 170 -23.33 -14.84 -9.41
N GLY A 171 -22.94 -13.95 -8.49
CA GLY A 171 -22.41 -14.31 -7.16
C GLY A 171 -20.88 -14.38 -7.02
N THR A 172 -20.10 -13.98 -8.02
CA THR A 172 -18.65 -13.73 -7.91
C THR A 172 -18.42 -12.23 -8.14
N ALA A 173 -17.68 -11.57 -7.24
CA ALA A 173 -17.42 -10.13 -7.35
C ALA A 173 -16.42 -9.82 -8.48
N SER A 174 -16.75 -8.85 -9.31
CA SER A 174 -15.92 -8.42 -10.44
C SER A 174 -14.93 -7.35 -10.02
N VAL A 175 -13.62 -7.58 -10.25
CA VAL A 175 -12.54 -6.70 -9.76
C VAL A 175 -11.85 -5.98 -10.93
N LEU A 176 -11.85 -4.65 -10.88
CA LEU A 176 -11.00 -3.81 -11.72
C LEU A 176 -9.72 -3.47 -10.96
N ARG A 177 -8.55 -3.77 -11.54
CA ARG A 177 -7.25 -3.34 -11.01
C ARG A 177 -6.45 -2.64 -12.09
N SER A 178 -6.06 -1.39 -11.84
CA SER A 178 -5.18 -0.63 -12.74
C SER A 178 -4.47 0.48 -11.98
N MET A 179 -3.20 0.71 -12.29
CA MET A 179 -2.45 1.86 -11.77
C MET A 179 -2.35 2.99 -12.80
N GLU A 180 -3.10 2.90 -13.91
CA GLU A 180 -3.12 3.90 -14.96
C GLU A 180 -4.18 4.98 -14.72
N SER A 181 -3.93 6.18 -15.21
CA SER A 181 -4.85 7.32 -15.05
C SER A 181 -6.14 7.13 -15.86
N ALA A 182 -7.27 7.50 -15.27
CA ALA A 182 -8.56 7.55 -15.95
C ALA A 182 -8.60 8.58 -17.09
N SER A 183 -7.67 9.54 -17.08
CA SER A 183 -7.48 10.48 -18.18
C SER A 183 -7.04 9.79 -19.47
N TYR A 184 -6.40 8.61 -19.40
CA TYR A 184 -6.05 7.80 -20.58
C TYR A 184 -7.02 6.64 -20.80
N TYR A 185 -7.49 6.03 -19.70
CA TYR A 185 -8.34 4.85 -19.69
C TYR A 185 -9.61 5.13 -18.91
N ALA A 186 -10.67 5.57 -19.60
CA ALA A 186 -11.91 6.01 -18.95
C ALA A 186 -12.55 4.95 -18.04
N GLU A 187 -12.28 3.67 -18.28
CA GLU A 187 -12.67 2.55 -17.43
C GLU A 187 -12.12 2.61 -16.01
N ASN A 188 -10.99 3.30 -15.78
CA ASN A 188 -10.39 3.47 -14.46
C ASN A 188 -11.08 4.54 -13.62
N ASN A 189 -11.98 5.33 -14.20
CA ASN A 189 -12.84 6.21 -13.43
C ASN A 189 -13.82 5.37 -12.59
N ILE A 190 -13.84 5.56 -11.27
CA ILE A 190 -14.63 4.75 -10.33
C ILE A 190 -16.11 4.69 -10.75
N ALA A 191 -16.73 5.84 -11.04
CA ALA A 191 -18.14 5.87 -11.42
C ALA A 191 -18.40 5.17 -12.76
N HIS A 192 -17.47 5.27 -13.71
CA HIS A 192 -17.54 4.54 -14.97
C HIS A 192 -17.38 3.03 -14.77
N ALA A 193 -16.41 2.59 -13.95
CA ALA A 193 -16.21 1.19 -13.60
C ALA A 193 -17.47 0.58 -12.98
N ARG A 194 -18.13 1.29 -12.06
CA ARG A 194 -19.43 0.85 -11.50
C ARG A 194 -20.51 0.67 -12.55
N ARG A 195 -20.65 1.63 -13.48
CA ARG A 195 -21.62 1.50 -14.59
C ARG A 195 -21.31 0.32 -15.51
N ARG A 196 -20.05 -0.12 -15.59
CA ARG A 196 -19.64 -1.32 -16.32
C ARG A 196 -19.82 -2.62 -15.54
N GLY A 197 -20.30 -2.57 -14.30
CA GLY A 197 -20.60 -3.75 -13.48
C GLY A 197 -19.44 -4.25 -12.63
N TYR A 198 -18.42 -3.42 -12.35
CA TYR A 198 -17.38 -3.80 -11.39
C TYR A 198 -17.87 -3.64 -9.95
N ASP A 199 -17.77 -4.71 -9.17
CA ASP A 199 -18.13 -4.76 -7.75
C ASP A 199 -17.00 -4.22 -6.85
N VAL A 200 -15.74 -4.38 -7.27
CA VAL A 200 -14.57 -3.83 -6.56
C VAL A 200 -13.67 -3.07 -7.55
N VAL A 201 -13.32 -1.84 -7.20
CA VAL A 201 -12.42 -0.98 -7.97
C VAL A 201 -11.13 -0.75 -7.19
N MET A 202 -10.01 -1.03 -7.85
CA MET A 202 -8.67 -0.91 -7.31
C MET A 202 -7.81 -0.05 -8.24
N THR A 203 -7.67 1.24 -7.92
CA THR A 203 -6.85 2.18 -8.69
C THR A 203 -5.95 3.03 -7.80
N THR A 204 -5.17 3.93 -8.40
CA THR A 204 -4.36 4.90 -7.62
C THR A 204 -5.22 5.83 -6.76
N SER A 205 -6.50 6.01 -7.11
CA SER A 205 -7.41 6.84 -6.32
C SER A 205 -7.59 6.28 -4.91
N LEU A 206 -7.36 7.12 -3.90
CA LEU A 206 -7.63 6.81 -2.51
C LEU A 206 -9.15 6.70 -2.22
N SER A 207 -9.99 7.08 -3.20
CA SER A 207 -11.44 6.88 -3.19
C SER A 207 -11.88 5.51 -3.74
N SER A 208 -10.95 4.72 -4.29
CA SER A 208 -11.23 3.33 -4.68
C SER A 208 -11.50 2.45 -3.45
N ASP A 209 -12.17 1.31 -3.63
CA ASP A 209 -12.45 0.39 -2.52
C ASP A 209 -11.16 -0.13 -1.88
N VAL A 210 -10.18 -0.44 -2.74
CA VAL A 210 -8.84 -0.88 -2.35
C VAL A 210 -7.81 -0.12 -3.19
N PRO A 211 -7.28 1.01 -2.69
CA PRO A 211 -6.32 1.81 -3.45
C PRO A 211 -5.03 1.06 -3.74
N VAL A 212 -4.43 1.30 -4.91
CA VAL A 212 -3.16 0.71 -5.36
C VAL A 212 -2.25 1.87 -5.78
N GLY A 213 -1.54 2.44 -4.81
CA GLY A 213 -0.63 3.57 -5.03
C GLY A 213 0.81 3.15 -5.29
N TYR A 214 1.63 4.09 -5.75
CA TYR A 214 3.07 3.92 -6.00
C TYR A 214 3.93 4.24 -4.78
N PHE A 215 3.45 3.95 -3.58
CA PHE A 215 4.15 4.23 -2.33
C PHE A 215 4.26 2.97 -1.48
N SER A 216 5.45 2.74 -0.92
CA SER A 216 5.71 1.63 0.00
C SER A 216 7.06 1.84 0.68
N TRP A 217 7.15 1.50 1.97
CA TRP A 217 8.43 1.44 2.68
C TRP A 217 9.32 0.29 2.17
N ALA A 218 8.72 -0.80 1.68
CA ALA A 218 9.44 -1.96 1.16
C ALA A 218 10.05 -1.70 -0.23
N GLU A 219 9.39 -0.88 -1.06
CA GLU A 219 9.84 -0.61 -2.43
C GLU A 219 10.73 0.62 -2.54
N TYR A 220 10.55 1.59 -1.64
CA TYR A 220 11.26 2.86 -1.68
C TYR A 220 11.98 3.13 -0.36
N ASP A 221 13.30 3.27 -0.44
CA ASP A 221 14.10 3.79 0.68
C ASP A 221 13.92 5.31 0.81
N ILE A 222 12.71 5.72 1.19
CA ILE A 222 12.30 7.13 1.32
C ILE A 222 13.12 7.85 2.38
N MET A 223 13.70 7.12 3.35
CA MET A 223 14.56 7.67 4.39
C MET A 223 16.06 7.56 4.06
N ALA A 224 16.42 7.19 2.82
CA ALA A 224 17.80 7.15 2.37
C ALA A 224 18.52 8.48 2.68
N PRO A 225 19.78 8.44 3.16
CA PRO A 225 20.57 9.63 3.48
C PRO A 225 20.72 10.57 2.28
N VAL A 226 20.53 11.86 2.52
CA VAL A 226 20.71 12.91 1.51
C VAL A 226 22.17 12.98 1.11
N GLN A 227 22.43 12.86 -0.20
CA GLN A 227 23.77 13.00 -0.77
C GLN A 227 24.09 14.46 -1.14
N PRO A 228 25.38 14.85 -1.18
CA PRO A 228 25.79 16.15 -1.68
C PRO A 228 25.26 16.41 -3.10
N LYS A 229 24.75 17.62 -3.34
CA LYS A 229 24.26 18.04 -4.65
C LYS A 229 25.42 18.61 -5.46
N THR A 230 25.89 17.86 -6.45
CA THR A 230 27.14 18.17 -7.18
C THR A 230 26.91 18.73 -8.58
N GLU A 231 25.69 18.60 -9.12
CA GLU A 231 25.40 19.04 -10.48
C GLU A 231 25.24 20.56 -10.55
N LYS A 232 25.70 21.15 -11.67
CA LYS A 232 25.60 22.60 -11.90
C LYS A 232 24.19 23.03 -12.29
N ALA A 233 23.49 22.20 -13.06
CA ALA A 233 22.09 22.43 -13.36
C ALA A 233 21.25 22.27 -12.10
N LEU A 234 20.23 23.10 -11.97
CA LEU A 234 19.45 23.19 -10.73
C LEU A 234 18.52 21.99 -10.59
N ALA A 235 17.98 21.51 -11.71
CA ALA A 235 17.04 20.41 -11.76
C ALA A 235 17.39 19.38 -12.84
N ALA A 236 16.85 18.18 -12.68
CA ALA A 236 16.87 17.14 -13.71
C ALA A 236 15.47 16.64 -14.07
N ALA A 237 15.27 16.29 -15.34
CA ALA A 237 14.01 15.81 -15.90
C ALA A 237 14.20 14.46 -16.61
N PHE A 238 13.29 13.52 -16.32
CA PHE A 238 13.27 12.18 -16.92
C PHE A 238 11.92 11.93 -17.61
N ILE A 239 11.61 12.73 -18.63
CA ILE A 239 10.32 12.73 -19.31
C ILE A 239 10.49 12.12 -20.71
N SER A 240 9.83 11.00 -20.98
CA SER A 240 9.93 10.31 -22.28
C SER A 240 8.63 10.24 -23.07
N ASN A 241 7.47 10.51 -22.44
CA ASN A 241 6.20 10.62 -23.13
C ASN A 241 5.90 12.09 -23.45
N CYS A 242 6.17 12.55 -24.66
CA CYS A 242 5.99 13.97 -24.97
C CYS A 242 4.52 14.35 -25.29
N GLY A 243 3.63 13.35 -25.42
CA GLY A 243 2.20 13.53 -25.69
C GLY A 243 1.32 13.40 -24.45
N ALA A 244 1.77 13.95 -23.31
CA ALA A 244 1.01 13.87 -22.08
C ALA A 244 -0.33 14.66 -22.16
N ARG A 245 -1.39 14.15 -21.53
CA ARG A 245 -2.71 14.81 -21.43
C ARG A 245 -2.73 15.88 -20.31
N ASN A 246 -1.70 16.73 -20.26
CA ASN A 246 -1.61 17.87 -19.34
C ASN A 246 -0.61 18.92 -19.87
N PHE A 247 -0.32 19.95 -19.08
CA PHE A 247 0.52 21.09 -19.47
C PHE A 247 2.01 20.92 -19.12
N ARG A 248 2.49 19.69 -18.84
CA ARG A 248 3.82 19.50 -18.24
C ARG A 248 4.99 19.94 -19.13
N LEU A 249 4.86 19.84 -20.45
CA LEU A 249 5.92 20.29 -21.36
C LEU A 249 5.93 21.81 -21.48
N GLN A 250 4.76 22.44 -21.47
CA GLN A 250 4.64 23.90 -21.40
C GLN A 250 5.23 24.43 -20.09
N ALA A 251 5.06 23.71 -18.98
CA ALA A 251 5.70 24.05 -17.70
C ALA A 251 7.23 23.89 -17.76
N LEU A 252 7.73 22.82 -18.40
CA LEU A 252 9.17 22.63 -18.63
C LEU A 252 9.75 23.78 -19.47
N ASP A 253 9.16 24.09 -20.62
CA ASP A 253 9.54 25.22 -21.47
C ASP A 253 9.55 26.54 -20.70
N ALA A 254 8.52 26.77 -19.87
CA ALA A 254 8.40 28.00 -19.10
C ALA A 254 9.47 28.09 -18.00
N LEU A 255 9.80 26.99 -17.31
CA LEU A 255 10.90 26.97 -16.33
C LEU A 255 12.26 27.29 -16.99
N GLU A 256 12.53 26.71 -18.17
CA GLU A 256 13.73 26.99 -18.95
C GLU A 256 13.80 28.47 -19.35
N ARG A 257 12.69 29.05 -19.84
CA ARG A 257 12.59 30.49 -20.18
C ARG A 257 12.75 31.40 -18.96
N SER A 258 12.31 30.96 -17.79
CA SER A 258 12.53 31.66 -16.51
C SER A 258 13.95 31.44 -15.96
N ASN A 259 14.88 30.98 -16.80
CA ASN A 259 16.32 30.84 -16.55
C ASN A 259 16.62 29.84 -15.42
N ILE A 260 15.89 28.73 -15.39
CA ILE A 260 16.23 27.55 -14.61
C ILE A 260 17.02 26.60 -15.53
N ASN A 261 18.25 26.26 -15.15
CA ASN A 261 19.03 25.28 -15.90
C ASN A 261 18.56 23.86 -15.55
N ILE A 262 18.15 23.10 -16.55
CA ILE A 262 17.50 21.79 -16.41
C ILE A 262 18.18 20.78 -17.32
N ASP A 263 18.70 19.70 -16.74
CA ASP A 263 19.23 18.58 -17.50
C ASP A 263 18.12 17.55 -17.77
N SER A 264 17.76 17.40 -19.04
CA SER A 264 16.72 16.51 -19.53
C SER A 264 17.34 15.25 -20.13
N TYR A 265 17.16 14.13 -19.44
CA TYR A 265 17.66 12.80 -19.81
C TYR A 265 16.64 11.95 -20.59
N GLY A 266 15.35 12.31 -20.48
CA GLY A 266 14.27 11.62 -21.18
C GLY A 266 14.21 11.99 -22.67
N ASN A 267 13.29 11.34 -23.41
CA ASN A 267 13.14 11.63 -24.84
C ASN A 267 12.62 13.04 -25.15
N CYS A 268 11.99 13.72 -24.19
CA CYS A 268 11.51 15.09 -24.35
C CYS A 268 12.61 16.08 -23.94
N HIS A 269 12.83 17.11 -24.76
CA HIS A 269 13.93 18.11 -24.70
C HIS A 269 15.34 17.52 -24.84
N ARG A 270 15.63 16.39 -24.19
CA ARG A 270 16.83 15.56 -24.35
C ARG A 270 18.12 16.35 -24.59
N ASN A 271 18.41 17.30 -23.71
CA ASN A 271 19.62 18.13 -23.79
C ASN A 271 20.81 17.51 -23.04
N HIS A 272 20.60 16.39 -22.34
CA HIS A 272 21.64 15.61 -21.68
C HIS A 272 21.53 14.14 -22.06
N ASP A 273 22.64 13.54 -22.50
CA ASP A 273 22.69 12.14 -22.87
C ASP A 273 23.30 11.27 -21.77
N GLY A 274 22.98 9.97 -21.79
CA GLY A 274 23.59 8.96 -20.95
C GLY A 274 22.63 7.82 -20.61
N ARG A 275 23.14 6.58 -20.65
CA ARG A 275 22.45 5.46 -19.98
C ARG A 275 22.75 5.56 -18.49
N VAL A 276 21.94 6.34 -17.79
CA VAL A 276 22.10 6.60 -16.35
C VAL A 276 21.06 5.85 -15.54
N ASP A 277 21.44 5.49 -14.31
CA ASP A 277 20.43 5.15 -13.30
C ASP A 277 19.73 6.44 -12.85
N LYS A 278 18.40 6.43 -12.89
CA LYS A 278 17.60 7.63 -12.62
C LYS A 278 17.76 8.11 -11.18
N VAL A 279 17.64 7.21 -10.19
CA VAL A 279 17.67 7.61 -8.77
C VAL A 279 19.07 8.05 -8.37
N GLU A 280 20.10 7.31 -8.78
CA GLU A 280 21.50 7.70 -8.53
C GLU A 280 21.89 9.02 -9.19
N THR A 281 21.29 9.34 -10.33
CA THR A 281 21.47 10.64 -10.97
C THR A 281 20.76 11.75 -10.20
N LEU A 282 19.49 11.55 -9.84
CA LEU A 282 18.71 12.53 -9.07
C LEU A 282 19.33 12.85 -7.71
N LYS A 283 20.08 11.93 -7.09
CA LYS A 283 20.80 12.18 -5.83
C LYS A 283 21.75 13.38 -5.90
N ARG A 284 22.26 13.71 -7.09
CA ARG A 284 23.20 14.82 -7.31
C ARG A 284 22.55 16.16 -7.64
N TYR A 285 21.23 16.20 -7.87
CA TYR A 285 20.46 17.41 -8.19
C TYR A 285 19.68 17.94 -6.98
N LYS A 286 19.54 19.27 -6.90
CA LYS A 286 18.70 19.93 -5.89
C LYS A 286 17.21 19.70 -6.11
N PHE A 287 16.79 19.66 -7.38
CA PHE A 287 15.39 19.46 -7.76
C PHE A 287 15.22 18.31 -8.76
N SER A 288 14.11 17.60 -8.64
CA SER A 288 13.65 16.65 -9.66
C SER A 288 12.31 17.09 -10.23
N LEU A 289 12.19 17.10 -11.56
CA LEU A 289 10.89 17.36 -12.19
C LEU A 289 10.05 16.08 -12.19
N ALA A 290 9.23 15.92 -11.16
CA ALA A 290 8.30 14.83 -10.98
C ALA A 290 6.97 15.11 -11.71
N PHE A 291 7.04 15.25 -13.03
CA PHE A 291 5.89 15.64 -13.85
C PHE A 291 5.10 14.42 -14.34
N GLU A 292 3.84 14.32 -13.91
CA GLU A 292 2.94 13.24 -14.26
C GLU A 292 2.36 13.36 -15.68
N ASN A 293 1.79 12.26 -16.17
CA ASN A 293 1.21 12.20 -17.52
C ASN A 293 -0.20 12.83 -17.63
N SER A 294 -0.82 13.13 -16.48
CA SER A 294 -2.17 13.67 -16.32
C SER A 294 -2.29 14.33 -14.95
N ASN A 295 -3.28 15.22 -14.80
CA ASN A 295 -3.55 15.92 -13.54
C ASN A 295 -4.79 15.33 -12.86
N GLU A 296 -4.67 14.08 -12.40
CA GLU A 296 -5.76 13.35 -11.75
C GLU A 296 -5.53 13.25 -10.24
N GLU A 297 -6.61 13.38 -9.47
CA GLU A 297 -6.58 13.26 -8.01
C GLU A 297 -5.95 11.92 -7.58
N ASP A 298 -5.00 11.96 -6.64
CA ASP A 298 -4.18 10.83 -6.18
C ASP A 298 -3.30 10.11 -7.22
N TYR A 299 -3.25 10.59 -8.46
CA TYR A 299 -2.35 10.02 -9.44
C TYR A 299 -0.92 10.52 -9.18
N VAL A 300 -0.27 9.90 -8.19
CA VAL A 300 1.10 10.17 -7.75
C VAL A 300 1.91 8.89 -7.93
N THR A 301 2.89 8.94 -8.84
CA THR A 301 3.60 7.74 -9.32
C THR A 301 5.03 7.65 -8.78
N GLU A 302 5.80 6.70 -9.32
CA GLU A 302 7.21 6.51 -9.00
C GLU A 302 8.04 7.80 -9.17
N LYS A 303 7.63 8.72 -10.04
CA LYS A 303 8.35 9.99 -10.28
C LYS A 303 8.48 10.81 -9.00
N PHE A 304 7.41 10.90 -8.24
CA PHE A 304 7.39 11.63 -6.98
C PHE A 304 8.20 10.89 -5.90
N PHE A 305 7.92 9.61 -5.67
CA PHE A 305 8.58 8.85 -4.60
C PHE A 305 10.07 8.62 -4.86
N GLN A 306 10.51 8.42 -6.11
CA GLN A 306 11.94 8.35 -6.45
C GLN A 306 12.66 9.68 -6.18
N SER A 307 11.98 10.82 -6.29
CA SER A 307 12.54 12.12 -5.90
C SER A 307 12.76 12.18 -4.39
N LEU A 308 11.83 11.65 -3.60
CA LEU A 308 12.00 11.54 -2.15
C LEU A 308 13.17 10.62 -1.79
N VAL A 309 13.27 9.43 -2.41
CA VAL A 309 14.41 8.51 -2.23
C VAL A 309 15.74 9.21 -2.53
N ALA A 310 15.83 9.94 -3.64
CA ALA A 310 17.03 10.67 -4.03
C ALA A 310 17.39 11.86 -3.11
N GLY A 311 16.52 12.22 -2.14
CA GLY A 311 16.73 13.36 -1.25
C GLY A 311 16.82 14.68 -2.02
N THR A 312 15.97 14.82 -3.03
CA THR A 312 15.85 16.03 -3.86
C THR A 312 14.45 16.60 -3.71
N ILE A 313 14.28 17.91 -3.88
CA ILE A 313 12.96 18.55 -3.75
C ILE A 313 12.16 18.27 -5.04
N PRO A 314 11.02 17.56 -4.97
CA PRO A 314 10.19 17.32 -6.15
C PRO A 314 9.52 18.62 -6.60
N VAL A 315 9.65 18.93 -7.89
CA VAL A 315 8.84 19.94 -8.59
C VAL A 315 7.78 19.19 -9.39
N VAL A 316 6.51 19.43 -9.09
CA VAL A 316 5.39 18.58 -9.52
C VAL A 316 4.46 19.32 -10.46
N VAL A 317 4.10 18.64 -11.55
CA VAL A 317 2.90 18.89 -12.36
C VAL A 317 2.13 17.57 -12.33
N GLY A 318 0.93 17.53 -11.77
CA GLY A 318 0.21 16.27 -11.59
C GLY A 318 -1.03 16.40 -10.73
N ALA A 319 -1.17 15.51 -9.73
CA ALA A 319 -2.33 15.46 -8.85
C ALA A 319 -2.62 16.82 -8.20
N PRO A 320 -3.83 17.40 -8.34
CA PRO A 320 -4.17 18.69 -7.74
C PRO A 320 -4.00 18.74 -6.22
N ASN A 321 -4.11 17.58 -5.55
CA ASN A 321 -3.98 17.38 -4.12
C ASN A 321 -2.59 16.84 -3.70
N ILE A 322 -1.53 17.07 -4.49
CA ILE A 322 -0.18 16.55 -4.20
C ILE A 322 0.35 16.89 -2.80
N GLN A 323 -0.14 17.95 -2.17
CA GLN A 323 0.23 18.31 -0.80
C GLN A 323 -0.13 17.22 0.22
N ASP A 324 -1.17 16.41 -0.04
CA ASP A 324 -1.54 15.25 0.78
C ASP A 324 -0.46 14.17 0.82
N PHE A 325 0.43 14.16 -0.18
CA PHE A 325 1.53 13.22 -0.36
C PHE A 325 2.88 13.79 0.07
N ALA A 326 2.94 15.06 0.49
CA ALA A 326 4.18 15.68 0.90
C ALA A 326 4.65 15.13 2.27
N PRO A 327 5.94 14.75 2.42
CA PRO A 327 6.43 14.26 3.71
C PRO A 327 6.40 15.33 4.81
N ALA A 328 6.55 16.60 4.45
CA ALA A 328 6.45 17.75 5.35
C ALA A 328 6.00 19.02 4.60
N PRO A 329 5.54 20.07 5.30
CA PRO A 329 5.32 21.38 4.68
C PRO A 329 6.57 21.89 3.98
N ASN A 330 6.41 22.53 2.82
CA ASN A 330 7.50 23.10 2.00
C ASN A 330 8.56 22.07 1.52
N SER A 331 8.25 20.77 1.56
CA SER A 331 9.15 19.71 1.05
C SER A 331 9.01 19.45 -0.45
N ILE A 332 8.03 20.08 -1.10
CA ILE A 332 7.72 19.94 -2.53
C ILE A 332 7.39 21.32 -3.13
N LEU A 333 7.54 21.44 -4.45
CA LEU A 333 7.08 22.60 -5.23
C LEU A 333 6.00 22.13 -6.21
N HIS A 334 4.82 22.72 -6.17
CA HIS A 334 3.70 22.33 -7.04
C HIS A 334 3.41 23.44 -8.05
N ILE A 335 3.49 23.10 -9.33
CA ILE A 335 3.03 23.93 -10.44
C ILE A 335 1.61 23.45 -10.76
N LYS A 336 0.61 24.14 -10.23
CA LYS A 336 -0.80 23.77 -10.40
C LYS A 336 -1.32 24.24 -11.75
N GLU A 337 -0.85 25.39 -12.20
CA GLU A 337 -1.15 25.99 -13.50
C GLU A 337 0.08 26.73 -14.05
N LEU A 338 0.03 27.17 -15.32
CA LEU A 338 1.21 27.76 -15.99
C LEU A 338 1.62 29.09 -15.38
N GLU A 339 0.66 29.81 -14.81
CA GLU A 339 0.84 31.10 -14.14
C GLU A 339 1.72 30.96 -12.87
N ASP A 340 1.80 29.76 -12.28
CA ASP A 340 2.63 29.49 -11.11
C ASP A 340 4.13 29.43 -11.44
N VAL A 341 4.50 29.16 -12.70
CA VAL A 341 5.87 28.79 -13.08
C VAL A 341 6.89 29.85 -12.67
N ASP A 342 6.60 31.13 -12.85
CA ASP A 342 7.52 32.20 -12.47
C ASP A 342 7.74 32.28 -10.96
N SER A 343 6.68 32.04 -10.17
CA SER A 343 6.79 32.00 -8.71
C SER A 343 7.61 30.79 -8.25
N ILE A 344 7.40 29.63 -8.89
CA ILE A 344 8.15 28.40 -8.60
C ILE A 344 9.61 28.55 -9.01
N ALA A 345 9.90 29.13 -10.18
CA ALA A 345 11.27 29.41 -10.63
C ALA A 345 12.00 30.34 -9.65
N LYS A 346 11.33 31.38 -9.12
CA LYS A 346 11.90 32.26 -8.08
C LYS A 346 12.23 31.46 -6.81
N THR A 347 11.32 30.60 -6.36
CA THR A 347 11.55 29.74 -5.19
C THR A 347 12.68 28.74 -5.43
N MET A 348 12.77 28.12 -6.61
CA MET A 348 13.87 27.22 -6.98
C MET A 348 15.22 27.93 -6.92
N LYS A 349 15.33 29.16 -7.45
CA LYS A 349 16.56 29.96 -7.38
C LYS A 349 16.92 30.31 -5.94
N TYR A 350 15.95 30.78 -5.16
CA TYR A 350 16.15 31.11 -3.74
C TYR A 350 16.68 29.91 -2.94
N LEU A 351 16.05 28.74 -3.06
CA LEU A 351 16.52 27.51 -2.43
C LEU A 351 17.84 27.00 -3.04
N GLY A 352 18.06 27.26 -4.33
CA GLY A 352 19.32 26.98 -5.02
C GLY A 352 20.51 27.74 -4.44
N GLU A 353 20.30 28.99 -4.05
CA GLU A 353 21.32 29.92 -3.54
C GLU A 353 21.41 29.95 -2.01
N ASN A 354 20.39 29.46 -1.30
CA ASN A 354 20.31 29.47 0.16
C ASN A 354 20.34 28.03 0.75
N PRO A 355 21.52 27.54 1.19
CA PRO A 355 21.65 26.19 1.73
C PRO A 355 20.77 25.91 2.95
N ASP A 356 20.58 26.88 3.84
CA ASP A 356 19.78 26.70 5.06
C ASP A 356 18.30 26.51 4.71
N ALA A 357 17.77 27.34 3.81
CA ALA A 357 16.40 27.19 3.32
C ALA A 357 16.18 25.85 2.59
N TYR A 358 17.14 25.44 1.76
CA TYR A 358 17.11 24.14 1.09
C TYR A 358 17.13 22.97 2.09
N ASN A 359 18.02 23.02 3.07
CA ASN A 359 18.13 21.99 4.10
C ASN A 359 16.86 21.93 4.96
N GLN A 360 16.22 23.06 5.21
CA GLN A 360 14.95 23.11 5.93
C GLN A 360 13.83 22.37 5.17
N SER A 361 13.79 22.45 3.83
CA SER A 361 12.84 21.66 3.00
C SER A 361 13.09 20.14 3.06
N LEU A 362 14.31 19.71 3.37
CA LEU A 362 14.68 18.31 3.50
C LEU A 362 14.83 17.83 4.95
N ARG A 363 14.51 18.69 5.93
CA ARG A 363 14.69 18.39 7.36
C ARG A 363 13.96 17.12 7.82
N TRP A 364 12.85 16.80 7.19
CA TRP A 364 12.08 15.57 7.40
C TRP A 364 12.90 14.28 7.16
N LYS A 365 13.98 14.33 6.38
CA LYS A 365 14.91 13.19 6.21
C LYS A 365 15.67 12.83 7.48
N TYR A 366 15.78 13.76 8.42
CA TYR A 366 16.51 13.60 9.67
C TYR A 366 15.56 13.46 10.86
N GLU A 367 14.47 14.24 10.89
CA GLU A 367 13.50 14.24 11.98
C GLU A 367 12.35 13.21 11.78
N GLY A 368 12.26 12.65 10.58
CA GLY A 368 11.13 11.83 10.15
C GLY A 368 10.04 12.67 9.47
N PRO A 369 9.21 12.02 8.62
CA PRO A 369 8.10 12.68 7.95
C PRO A 369 6.93 12.93 8.91
N SER A 370 5.96 13.72 8.46
CA SER A 370 4.72 13.97 9.18
C SER A 370 3.92 12.68 9.42
N ASP A 371 3.10 12.67 10.48
CA ASP A 371 2.23 11.52 10.76
C ASP A 371 1.19 11.28 9.65
N SER A 372 0.78 12.33 8.93
CA SER A 372 -0.10 12.19 7.76
C SER A 372 0.59 11.40 6.65
N PHE A 373 1.85 11.70 6.36
CA PHE A 373 2.64 10.97 5.38
C PHE A 373 2.88 9.51 5.82
N LYS A 374 3.23 9.28 7.10
CA LYS A 374 3.34 7.91 7.63
C LYS A 374 2.04 7.14 7.47
N ALA A 375 0.92 7.73 7.90
CA ALA A 375 -0.41 7.14 7.76
C ALA A 375 -0.78 6.86 6.29
N LEU A 376 -0.30 7.65 5.32
CA LEU A 376 -0.48 7.34 3.91
C LEU A 376 0.37 6.12 3.49
N VAL A 377 1.69 6.16 3.72
CA VAL A 377 2.62 5.12 3.24
C VAL A 377 2.41 3.77 3.95
N ASP A 378 2.03 3.79 5.23
CA ASP A 378 1.74 2.59 6.03
C ASP A 378 0.56 1.78 5.48
N MET A 379 -0.27 2.35 4.60
CA MET A 379 -1.30 1.57 3.90
C MET A 379 -0.70 0.44 3.06
N ALA A 380 0.51 0.66 2.52
CA ALA A 380 1.22 -0.32 1.72
C ALA A 380 1.99 -1.35 2.56
N ALA A 381 2.04 -1.20 3.89
CA ALA A 381 2.55 -2.25 4.78
C ALA A 381 1.73 -3.54 4.68
N VAL A 382 0.49 -3.44 4.18
CA VAL A 382 -0.32 -4.59 3.78
C VAL A 382 -0.46 -4.59 2.26
N HIS A 383 0.02 -5.67 1.63
CA HIS A 383 -0.01 -5.84 0.19
C HIS A 383 -1.44 -5.64 -0.37
N SER A 384 -1.55 -4.98 -1.54
CA SER A 384 -2.86 -4.61 -2.13
C SER A 384 -3.80 -5.80 -2.33
N SER A 385 -3.26 -6.96 -2.71
CA SER A 385 -4.04 -8.21 -2.82
C SER A 385 -4.56 -8.71 -1.48
N CYS A 386 -3.78 -8.60 -0.39
CA CYS A 386 -4.27 -8.93 0.95
C CYS A 386 -5.37 -7.94 1.39
N ARG A 387 -5.22 -6.65 1.10
CA ARG A 387 -6.27 -5.65 1.37
C ARG A 387 -7.56 -5.94 0.60
N LEU A 388 -7.47 -6.48 -0.62
CA LEU A 388 -8.63 -7.02 -1.35
C LEU A 388 -9.30 -8.17 -0.59
N CYS A 389 -8.52 -9.14 -0.07
CA CYS A 389 -9.10 -10.23 0.73
C CYS A 389 -9.80 -9.73 1.99
N ILE A 390 -9.19 -8.79 2.71
CA ILE A 390 -9.79 -8.14 3.89
C ILE A 390 -11.09 -7.42 3.52
N HIS A 391 -11.10 -6.70 2.39
CA HIS A 391 -12.30 -6.05 1.88
C HIS A 391 -13.41 -7.06 1.59
N LEU A 392 -13.12 -8.12 0.84
CA LEU A 392 -14.08 -9.18 0.49
C LEU A 392 -14.62 -9.90 1.73
N ALA A 393 -13.74 -10.30 2.65
CA ALA A 393 -14.13 -10.93 3.91
C ALA A 393 -15.01 -10.01 4.77
N THR A 394 -14.70 -8.71 4.79
CA THR A 394 -15.53 -7.70 5.48
C THR A 394 -16.91 -7.60 4.85
N MET A 395 -17.00 -7.60 3.51
CA MET A 395 -18.26 -7.56 2.78
C MET A 395 -19.10 -8.83 2.98
N ILE A 396 -18.46 -10.00 3.03
CA ILE A 396 -19.12 -11.28 3.33
C ILE A 396 -19.72 -11.25 4.74
N ARG A 397 -18.94 -10.89 5.78
CA ARG A 397 -19.45 -10.76 7.15
C ARG A 397 -20.60 -9.75 7.23
N LYS A 398 -20.46 -8.58 6.57
CA LYS A 398 -21.52 -7.55 6.54
C LYS A 398 -22.80 -8.05 5.88
N LYS A 399 -22.70 -8.84 4.81
CA LYS A 399 -23.87 -9.43 4.14
C LYS A 399 -24.58 -10.43 5.05
N GLU A 400 -23.84 -11.24 5.81
CA GLU A 400 -24.39 -12.17 6.79
C GLU A 400 -25.09 -11.44 7.92
N GLU A 401 -24.47 -10.39 8.49
CA GLU A 401 -25.04 -9.57 9.56
C GLU A 401 -26.35 -8.87 9.15
N ASN A 402 -26.49 -8.52 7.87
CA ASN A 402 -27.70 -7.89 7.33
C ASN A 402 -28.78 -8.92 6.94
N SER A 403 -28.53 -10.22 7.09
CA SER A 403 -29.49 -11.25 6.72
C SER A 403 -30.64 -11.34 7.74
N PRO A 404 -31.89 -11.66 7.33
CA PRO A 404 -33.03 -11.69 8.24
C PRO A 404 -32.91 -12.69 9.41
N GLY A 405 -32.10 -13.74 9.24
CA GLY A 405 -31.87 -14.77 10.25
C GLY A 405 -30.70 -14.47 11.19
N PHE A 406 -30.01 -13.33 11.01
CA PHE A 406 -28.86 -13.00 11.84
C PHE A 406 -29.30 -12.62 13.27
N LYS A 407 -28.51 -13.06 14.26
CA LYS A 407 -28.77 -12.79 15.68
C LYS A 407 -28.84 -11.28 15.91
N ARG A 408 -29.94 -10.80 16.51
CA ARG A 408 -30.02 -9.42 16.99
C ARG A 408 -29.10 -9.24 18.19
N ARG A 409 -28.17 -8.29 18.08
CA ARG A 409 -27.21 -7.95 19.13
C ARG A 409 -27.67 -6.71 19.89
N PRO A 410 -27.73 -6.75 21.24
CA PRO A 410 -28.04 -5.57 22.05
C PRO A 410 -27.09 -4.40 21.81
N CYS A 411 -25.77 -4.64 21.79
CA CYS A 411 -24.70 -3.64 21.61
C CYS A 411 -24.70 -2.43 22.54
N ARG A 412 -25.63 -2.42 23.50
CA ARG A 412 -25.64 -1.54 24.66
C ARG A 412 -26.41 -2.19 25.81
N CYS A 413 -26.01 -1.87 27.03
CA CYS A 413 -26.62 -2.32 28.27
C CYS A 413 -26.89 -1.11 29.15
N THR A 414 -28.14 -0.93 29.57
CA THR A 414 -28.53 0.15 30.49
C THR A 414 -28.89 -0.46 31.83
N LYS A 415 -28.18 -0.05 32.89
CA LYS A 415 -28.52 -0.35 34.28
C LYS A 415 -28.58 0.95 35.06
N ASP A 416 -29.67 1.15 35.79
CA ASP A 416 -29.99 2.36 36.53
C ASP A 416 -29.95 3.63 35.64
N LEU A 417 -28.88 4.43 35.76
CA LEU A 417 -28.70 5.68 35.01
C LEU A 417 -27.48 5.63 34.06
N GLU A 418 -26.78 4.51 33.97
CA GLU A 418 -25.59 4.34 33.13
C GLU A 418 -25.90 3.41 31.96
N THR A 419 -25.47 3.81 30.75
CA THR A 419 -25.50 2.95 29.57
C THR A 419 -24.09 2.65 29.13
N VAL A 420 -23.76 1.37 28.98
CA VAL A 420 -22.50 0.90 28.39
C VAL A 420 -22.75 0.55 26.93
N TYR A 421 -21.96 1.09 26.02
CA TYR A 421 -21.97 0.84 24.58
C TYR A 421 -20.86 -0.13 24.23
N HIS A 422 -21.17 -1.14 23.42
CA HIS A 422 -20.21 -2.11 22.90
C HIS A 422 -19.90 -1.80 21.43
N LEU A 423 -18.64 -1.46 21.19
CA LEU A 423 -18.09 -1.06 19.90
C LEU A 423 -17.03 -2.06 19.47
N TYR A 424 -16.75 -2.10 18.17
CA TYR A 424 -15.72 -2.98 17.60
C TYR A 424 -14.68 -2.15 16.86
N VAL A 425 -13.40 -2.37 17.13
CA VAL A 425 -12.32 -1.60 16.52
C VAL A 425 -11.23 -2.52 16.01
N ARG A 426 -10.74 -2.30 14.79
CA ARG A 426 -9.55 -2.97 14.26
C ARG A 426 -8.52 -1.97 13.77
N GLU A 427 -7.25 -2.33 13.81
CA GLU A 427 -6.23 -1.58 13.09
C GLU A 427 -6.48 -1.68 11.58
N ARG A 428 -6.36 -0.55 10.86
CA ARG A 428 -6.40 -0.53 9.40
C ARG A 428 -5.40 -1.53 8.82
N GLY A 429 -5.87 -2.43 7.95
CA GLY A 429 -5.03 -3.48 7.37
C GLY A 429 -5.07 -4.82 8.12
N ARG A 430 -5.78 -4.89 9.26
CA ARG A 430 -6.17 -6.15 9.90
C ARG A 430 -7.62 -6.49 9.59
N PHE A 431 -8.01 -7.74 9.79
CA PHE A 431 -9.37 -8.21 9.58
C PHE A 431 -10.17 -8.30 10.88
N GLU A 432 -9.58 -8.95 11.90
CA GLU A 432 -10.23 -9.18 13.19
C GLU A 432 -10.37 -7.91 14.02
N MET A 433 -11.43 -7.88 14.82
CA MET A 433 -11.90 -6.72 15.57
C MET A 433 -11.78 -6.96 17.07
N GLU A 434 -11.44 -5.90 17.80
CA GLU A 434 -11.39 -5.88 19.26
C GLU A 434 -12.63 -5.21 19.84
N SER A 435 -13.16 -5.79 20.92
CA SER A 435 -14.24 -5.18 21.71
C SER A 435 -13.75 -3.97 22.50
N ILE A 436 -14.50 -2.87 22.38
CA ILE A 436 -14.31 -1.61 23.10
C ILE A 436 -15.62 -1.24 23.81
N PHE A 437 -15.52 -0.86 25.08
CA PHE A 437 -16.67 -0.47 25.89
C PHE A 437 -16.58 0.99 26.29
N LEU A 438 -17.63 1.76 25.98
CA LEU A 438 -17.76 3.17 26.38
C LEU A 438 -18.99 3.37 27.25
N ARG A 439 -18.94 4.33 28.17
CA ARG A 439 -20.04 4.65 29.11
C ARG A 439 -20.73 5.94 28.70
N SER A 440 -22.04 6.04 28.93
CA SER A 440 -22.87 7.20 28.59
C SER A 440 -22.33 8.51 29.17
N GLY A 441 -21.71 8.47 30.35
CA GLY A 441 -21.08 9.63 30.99
C GLY A 441 -19.81 10.15 30.31
N ASN A 442 -19.24 9.40 29.35
CA ASN A 442 -18.00 9.77 28.66
C ASN A 442 -18.02 9.33 27.18
N LEU A 443 -19.10 9.65 26.45
CA LEU A 443 -19.21 9.45 25.01
C LEU A 443 -18.60 10.61 24.24
N THR A 444 -17.27 10.66 24.22
CA THR A 444 -16.51 11.65 23.46
C THR A 444 -15.56 10.95 22.49
N VAL A 445 -15.12 11.66 21.45
CA VAL A 445 -14.13 11.12 20.50
C VAL A 445 -12.82 10.80 21.23
N ASN A 446 -12.39 11.67 22.14
CA ASN A 446 -11.19 11.46 22.96
C ASN A 446 -11.32 10.23 23.87
N ALA A 447 -12.51 9.96 24.41
CA ALA A 447 -12.74 8.75 25.21
C ALA A 447 -12.64 7.47 24.36
N LEU A 448 -13.14 7.51 23.11
CA LEU A 448 -12.96 6.42 22.16
C LEU A 448 -11.47 6.17 21.88
N GLU A 449 -10.71 7.22 21.54
CA GLU A 449 -9.27 7.10 21.26
C GLU A 449 -8.49 6.56 22.46
N ALA A 450 -8.79 7.05 23.67
CA ALA A 450 -8.16 6.58 24.90
C ALA A 450 -8.51 5.11 25.20
N ALA A 451 -9.77 4.69 24.98
CA ALA A 451 -10.19 3.31 25.17
C ALA A 451 -9.53 2.37 24.16
N VAL A 452 -9.44 2.78 22.89
CA VAL A 452 -8.72 2.05 21.84
C VAL A 452 -7.25 1.89 22.21
N LEU A 453 -6.57 2.97 22.58
CA LEU A 453 -5.16 2.91 22.95
C LEU A 453 -4.94 2.00 24.16
N LYS A 454 -5.79 2.11 25.19
CA LYS A 454 -5.72 1.25 26.39
C LYS A 454 -5.91 -0.23 26.04
N LYS A 455 -6.91 -0.57 25.22
CA LYS A 455 -7.18 -1.94 24.78
C LYS A 455 -5.99 -2.51 24.01
N PHE A 456 -5.54 -1.82 22.96
CA PHE A 456 -4.45 -2.32 22.11
C PHE A 456 -3.11 -2.43 22.88
N LYS A 457 -2.82 -1.51 23.81
CA LYS A 457 -1.64 -1.65 24.71
C LYS A 457 -1.77 -2.87 25.64
N SER A 458 -2.96 -3.14 26.19
CA SER A 458 -3.18 -4.30 27.06
C SER A 458 -2.97 -5.63 26.34
N LEU A 459 -3.20 -5.66 25.03
CA LEU A 459 -2.97 -6.81 24.16
C LEU A 459 -1.50 -6.96 23.71
N LYS A 460 -0.61 -6.04 24.11
CA LYS A 460 0.76 -5.93 23.58
C LYS A 460 0.77 -5.88 22.05
N HIS A 461 -0.16 -5.12 21.49
CA HIS A 461 -0.36 -5.03 20.06
C HIS A 461 0.88 -4.51 19.34
N VAL A 462 1.21 -5.13 18.21
CA VAL A 462 2.27 -4.65 17.30
C VAL A 462 1.62 -4.05 16.05
N PRO A 463 1.80 -2.75 15.79
CA PRO A 463 1.23 -2.11 14.60
C PRO A 463 1.70 -2.75 13.30
N ILE A 464 0.84 -2.76 12.27
CA ILE A 464 1.13 -3.40 10.97
C ILE A 464 2.37 -2.82 10.30
N TRP A 465 2.66 -1.53 10.53
CA TRP A 465 3.77 -0.83 9.90
C TRP A 465 5.12 -1.16 10.55
N LYS A 466 5.15 -1.85 11.70
CA LYS A 466 6.36 -2.05 12.50
C LYS A 466 7.47 -2.76 11.73
N GLN A 467 7.14 -3.79 10.96
CA GLN A 467 8.14 -4.55 10.20
C GLN A 467 8.61 -3.79 8.96
N GLU A 468 7.71 -3.02 8.35
CA GLU A 468 7.94 -2.37 7.05
C GLU A 468 8.61 -1.01 7.18
N ARG A 469 8.34 -0.23 8.25
CA ARG A 469 8.99 1.07 8.44
C ARG A 469 10.51 0.91 8.58
N PRO A 470 11.32 1.79 7.95
CA PRO A 470 12.76 1.84 8.15
C PRO A 470 13.13 2.05 9.62
N GLU A 471 14.23 1.46 10.07
CA GLU A 471 14.70 1.55 11.47
C GLU A 471 14.83 2.99 11.97
N SER A 472 15.21 3.92 11.09
CA SER A 472 15.36 5.35 11.39
C SER A 472 14.07 6.03 11.87
N ILE A 473 12.90 5.50 11.53
CA ILE A 473 11.59 6.06 11.90
C ILE A 473 10.63 5.04 12.52
N ARG A 474 11.03 3.77 12.62
CA ARG A 474 10.21 2.68 13.18
C ARG A 474 9.91 2.90 14.65
N GLY A 475 10.85 3.45 15.41
CA GLY A 475 10.71 3.67 16.85
C GLY A 475 10.56 2.38 17.67
N GLY A 476 10.27 2.55 18.96
CA GLY A 476 9.96 1.47 19.91
C GLY A 476 8.56 0.90 19.70
N ASP A 477 8.02 0.22 20.71
CA ASP A 477 6.69 -0.42 20.62
C ASP A 477 5.54 0.54 20.97
N ASP A 478 5.88 1.82 21.19
CA ASP A 478 4.92 2.88 21.38
C ASP A 478 4.28 3.28 20.05
N PHE A 479 2.96 3.41 20.09
CA PHE A 479 2.16 3.94 19.00
C PHE A 479 1.10 4.87 19.57
N LYS A 480 0.65 5.81 18.73
CA LYS A 480 -0.47 6.71 19.06
C LYS A 480 -1.58 6.58 18.03
N VAL A 481 -2.80 6.93 18.43
CA VAL A 481 -3.94 7.03 17.54
C VAL A 481 -3.76 8.27 16.65
N TYR A 482 -3.79 8.09 15.34
CA TYR A 482 -3.80 9.18 14.35
C TYR A 482 -5.23 9.51 13.90
N ARG A 483 -6.00 8.48 13.59
CA ARG A 483 -7.40 8.57 13.16
C ARG A 483 -8.20 7.36 13.64
N VAL A 484 -9.46 7.59 13.99
CA VAL A 484 -10.48 6.54 14.18
C VAL A 484 -11.69 6.92 13.32
N TYR A 485 -12.16 5.98 12.51
CA TYR A 485 -13.25 6.24 11.56
C TYR A 485 -14.13 4.99 11.35
N PRO A 486 -15.42 5.13 11.00
CA PRO A 486 -16.30 4.00 10.73
C PRO A 486 -15.79 3.09 9.61
N VAL A 487 -15.94 1.77 9.79
CA VAL A 487 -15.61 0.77 8.75
C VAL A 487 -16.43 1.00 7.49
N GLY A 488 -15.78 0.92 6.33
CA GLY A 488 -16.42 1.06 5.02
C GLY A 488 -16.20 2.42 4.36
N MET A 489 -15.47 3.33 5.00
CA MET A 489 -14.98 4.56 4.36
C MET A 489 -13.83 4.28 3.39
N THR A 490 -13.72 5.11 2.36
CA THR A 490 -12.55 5.10 1.48
C THR A 490 -11.33 5.66 2.21
N GLN A 491 -10.13 5.40 1.69
CA GLN A 491 -8.90 5.92 2.31
C GLN A 491 -8.80 7.45 2.18
N ARG A 492 -9.32 8.03 1.10
CA ARG A 492 -9.48 9.49 0.97
C ARG A 492 -10.32 10.03 2.12
N GLN A 493 -11.45 9.38 2.40
CA GLN A 493 -12.34 9.80 3.48
C GLN A 493 -11.65 9.67 4.84
N ALA A 494 -11.09 8.51 5.13
CA ALA A 494 -10.44 8.21 6.40
C ALA A 494 -9.27 9.15 6.75
N LEU A 495 -8.45 9.50 5.75
CA LEU A 495 -7.25 10.30 5.98
C LEU A 495 -7.53 11.81 5.95
N TYR A 496 -8.37 12.28 5.01
CA TYR A 496 -8.38 13.70 4.64
C TYR A 496 -9.75 14.40 4.75
N SER A 497 -10.88 13.68 4.72
CA SER A 497 -12.19 14.35 4.70
C SER A 497 -13.09 14.05 5.90
N TYR A 498 -13.02 12.85 6.48
CA TYR A 498 -13.88 12.45 7.58
C TYR A 498 -13.26 12.77 8.93
N LYS A 499 -14.07 13.39 9.79
CA LYS A 499 -13.85 13.47 11.24
C LYS A 499 -15.21 13.68 11.91
N PHE A 500 -15.34 13.22 13.14
CA PHE A 500 -16.40 13.71 14.01
C PHE A 500 -16.08 15.16 14.35
N ASN A 501 -16.95 16.11 13.99
CA ASN A 501 -16.69 17.53 14.25
C ASN A 501 -17.01 17.90 15.70
N THR A 502 -17.96 17.18 16.29
CA THR A 502 -18.38 17.34 17.68
C THR A 502 -18.56 15.97 18.37
N ASP A 503 -18.54 15.96 19.69
CA ASP A 503 -18.89 14.76 20.46
C ASP A 503 -20.36 14.35 20.25
N ASP A 504 -21.23 15.29 19.89
CA ASP A 504 -22.63 14.99 19.58
C ASP A 504 -22.78 14.28 18.22
N ASP A 505 -21.94 14.60 17.23
CA ASP A 505 -21.87 13.81 15.98
C ASP A 505 -21.51 12.36 16.28
N PHE A 506 -20.56 12.14 17.19
CA PHE A 506 -20.16 10.81 17.61
C PHE A 506 -21.28 10.07 18.34
N LYS A 507 -21.94 10.71 19.32
CA LYS A 507 -23.09 10.13 20.02
C LYS A 507 -24.22 9.76 19.04
N ASN A 508 -24.57 10.67 18.14
CA ASN A 508 -25.58 10.43 17.11
C ASN A 508 -25.22 9.26 16.22
N HIS A 509 -23.94 9.12 15.85
CA HIS A 509 -23.47 7.97 15.09
C HIS A 509 -23.69 6.65 15.84
N LEU A 510 -23.40 6.59 17.15
CA LEU A 510 -23.63 5.40 17.97
C LEU A 510 -25.11 5.04 18.13
N GLU A 511 -25.99 6.04 18.21
CA GLU A 511 -27.45 5.81 18.26
C GLU A 511 -27.99 5.25 16.95
N VAL A 512 -27.50 5.74 15.81
CA VAL A 512 -27.95 5.29 14.48
C VAL A 512 -27.33 3.95 14.07
N ASN A 513 -26.13 3.63 14.57
CA ASN A 513 -25.37 2.45 14.19
C ASN A 513 -25.11 1.56 15.42
N PRO A 514 -26.08 0.74 15.86
CA PRO A 514 -25.83 -0.23 16.90
C PRO A 514 -24.70 -1.16 16.48
N CYS A 515 -23.85 -1.56 17.45
CA CYS A 515 -22.64 -2.35 17.19
C CYS A 515 -21.65 -1.64 16.27
N ALA A 516 -21.52 -0.32 16.38
CA ALA A 516 -20.66 0.47 15.50
C ALA A 516 -19.24 -0.11 15.42
N LYS A 517 -18.75 -0.19 14.18
CA LYS A 517 -17.45 -0.75 13.84
C LYS A 517 -16.54 0.35 13.33
N PHE A 518 -15.33 0.43 13.86
CA PHE A 518 -14.34 1.42 13.50
C PHE A 518 -13.04 0.76 13.03
N GLU A 519 -12.32 1.49 12.19
CA GLU A 519 -10.90 1.26 11.96
C GLU A 519 -10.09 2.35 12.65
N VAL A 520 -8.93 1.97 13.16
CA VAL A 520 -7.94 2.89 13.74
C VAL A 520 -6.66 2.88 12.90
N ILE A 521 -6.10 4.05 12.68
CA ILE A 521 -4.75 4.22 12.14
C ILE A 521 -3.84 4.58 13.30
N PHE A 522 -2.86 3.73 13.55
CA PHE A 522 -1.76 4.02 14.46
C PHE A 522 -0.57 4.60 13.71
N VAL A 523 0.15 5.52 14.33
CA VAL A 523 1.41 6.07 13.81
C VAL A 523 2.54 6.02 14.82
#